data_AF-A0A2A2GYB5-F1
#
_entry.id   AF-A0A2A2GYB5-F1
#
_cell.length_a   1.000
_cell.length_b   1.000
_cell.length_c   1.000
_cell.angle_alpha   90.00
_cell.angle_beta   90.00
_cell.angle_gamma   90.00
#
_symmetry.space_group_name_H-M   'P 1'
#
loop_
_entity.id
_entity.type
_entity.pdbx_description
1 polymer ?
#
loop_
_entity_poly.entity_id
_entity_poly.type
_entity_poly.pdbx_seq_one_letter_code
_entity_poly.pdbx_strand_id
1 'polypeptide(L)'
;MDALTLLLTRRSMSHLTTPAPEGQSLDNILAAGMRAPDHGTLRPWHFVVIQNQGLDKFGQLLEKAAINANLGKEAEEKAKKAPLRAPLIIAVIAKVVVNTKIPAWEQVITAGCCVHAMQMAAVAQGFGGIWRTGSWTTDPVVRSGLACQQDDKIVGFLYLGTPKFNDPHLLVGNETNDDAAVYDLGNGVGIISTSDFFMPIVDSPIDFGRIAATNAISDIYAMGGKPIMAIAILGWPINKIPVEIAQQVIEGGGDGLSGCWHITCRWSFDRCARTDIWSCRDRCY
;
A
#
# COMPACT_ATOMS: atom_id res chain seq x y z
N MET A 1 -14.75 11.11 -3.38
CA MET A 1 -13.98 12.20 -4.04
C MET A 1 -14.89 12.86 -5.05
N ASP A 2 -14.86 14.19 -5.17
CA ASP A 2 -15.58 14.90 -6.24
C ASP A 2 -14.93 14.64 -7.62
N ALA A 3 -15.74 14.67 -8.69
CA ALA A 3 -15.29 14.33 -10.04
C ALA A 3 -14.25 15.31 -10.61
N LEU A 4 -14.43 16.62 -10.41
CA LEU A 4 -13.44 17.60 -10.85
C LEU A 4 -12.14 17.45 -10.07
N THR A 5 -12.25 17.19 -8.77
CA THR A 5 -11.08 16.93 -7.91
C THR A 5 -10.29 15.73 -8.42
N LEU A 6 -10.97 14.63 -8.77
CA LEU A 6 -10.32 13.44 -9.35
C LEU A 6 -9.58 13.79 -10.64
N LEU A 7 -10.23 14.47 -11.57
CA LEU A 7 -9.65 14.80 -12.87
C LEU A 7 -8.41 15.70 -12.76
N LEU A 8 -8.43 16.66 -11.84
CA LEU A 8 -7.36 17.63 -11.66
C LEU A 8 -6.21 17.14 -10.77
N THR A 9 -6.45 16.14 -9.92
CA THR A 9 -5.45 15.69 -8.93
C THR A 9 -5.03 14.23 -9.08
N ARG A 10 -5.63 13.45 -9.99
CA ARG A 10 -5.24 12.06 -10.24
C ARG A 10 -3.75 11.98 -10.57
N ARG A 11 -3.06 11.09 -9.86
CA ARG A 11 -1.68 10.68 -10.14
C ARG A 11 -1.60 9.19 -10.42
N SER A 12 -0.58 8.79 -11.15
CA SER A 12 -0.21 7.37 -11.26
C SER A 12 0.64 6.99 -10.06
N MET A 13 0.35 5.83 -9.46
CA MET A 13 1.02 5.35 -8.25
C MET A 13 1.76 4.06 -8.55
N SER A 14 3.10 4.10 -8.46
CA SER A 14 3.97 2.98 -8.83
C SER A 14 4.20 1.97 -7.71
N HIS A 15 3.97 2.36 -6.45
CA HIS A 15 4.14 1.54 -5.26
C HIS A 15 2.77 1.11 -4.76
N LEU A 16 2.41 -0.13 -5.07
CA LEU A 16 1.10 -0.70 -4.79
C LEU A 16 1.27 -1.95 -3.94
N THR A 17 0.44 -2.10 -2.92
CA THR A 17 0.44 -3.23 -1.98
C THR A 17 -0.98 -3.79 -1.83
N THR A 18 -1.12 -4.88 -1.08
CA THR A 18 -2.41 -5.46 -0.70
C THR A 18 -3.19 -4.56 0.26
N PRO A 19 -4.54 -4.61 0.26
CA PRO A 19 -5.37 -5.43 -0.61
C PRO A 19 -5.48 -4.89 -2.05
N ALA A 20 -5.81 -5.77 -2.99
CA ALA A 20 -6.28 -5.39 -4.32
C ALA A 20 -7.76 -4.95 -4.28
N PRO A 21 -8.24 -4.22 -5.29
CA PRO A 21 -9.68 -4.09 -5.52
C PRO A 21 -10.30 -5.47 -5.78
N GLU A 22 -11.36 -5.81 -5.04
CA GLU A 22 -12.11 -7.06 -5.18
C GLU A 22 -13.63 -6.81 -5.14
N GLY A 23 -14.42 -7.80 -5.54
CA GLY A 23 -15.89 -7.74 -5.57
C GLY A 23 -16.41 -6.50 -6.29
N GLN A 24 -17.35 -5.79 -5.66
CA GLN A 24 -17.99 -4.60 -6.24
C GLN A 24 -16.97 -3.53 -6.67
N SER A 25 -15.85 -3.39 -5.97
CA SER A 25 -14.82 -2.40 -6.32
C SER A 25 -14.16 -2.73 -7.66
N LEU A 26 -13.87 -4.00 -7.90
CA LEU A 26 -13.32 -4.47 -9.17
C LEU A 26 -14.37 -4.38 -10.29
N ASP A 27 -15.62 -4.74 -10.00
CA ASP A 27 -16.72 -4.63 -10.97
C ASP A 27 -16.93 -3.19 -11.41
N ASN A 28 -16.89 -2.23 -10.48
CA ASN A 28 -16.96 -0.79 -10.77
C ASN A 28 -15.81 -0.33 -11.68
N ILE A 29 -14.59 -0.84 -11.44
CA ILE A 29 -13.41 -0.53 -12.27
C ILE A 29 -13.66 -1.02 -13.69
N LEU A 30 -13.99 -2.30 -13.87
CA LEU A 30 -14.24 -2.89 -15.19
C LEU A 30 -15.41 -2.20 -15.91
N ALA A 31 -16.49 -1.91 -15.19
CA ALA A 31 -17.64 -1.18 -15.72
C ALA A 31 -17.25 0.22 -16.22
N ALA A 32 -16.42 0.96 -15.49
CA ALA A 32 -15.91 2.26 -15.93
C ALA A 32 -15.10 2.14 -17.22
N GLY A 33 -14.26 1.11 -17.33
CA GLY A 33 -13.52 0.78 -18.57
C GLY A 33 -14.45 0.63 -19.77
N MET A 34 -15.56 -0.10 -19.61
CA MET A 34 -16.54 -0.34 -20.67
C MET A 34 -17.40 0.88 -21.05
N ARG A 35 -17.23 2.02 -20.38
CA ARG A 35 -17.91 3.29 -20.71
C ARG A 35 -17.04 4.24 -21.53
N ALA A 36 -15.87 3.79 -21.98
CA ALA A 36 -15.02 4.53 -22.89
C ALA A 36 -15.77 4.96 -24.18
N PRO A 37 -15.40 6.11 -24.79
CA PRO A 37 -15.95 6.52 -26.07
C PRO A 37 -15.59 5.49 -27.16
N ASP A 38 -16.58 5.04 -27.92
CA ASP A 38 -16.45 3.91 -28.86
C ASP A 38 -17.18 4.23 -30.17
N HIS A 39 -16.41 4.64 -31.19
CA HIS A 39 -16.95 4.98 -32.49
C HIS A 39 -17.43 3.72 -33.22
N GLY A 40 -18.72 3.68 -33.55
CA GLY A 40 -19.35 2.51 -34.15
C GLY A 40 -19.79 1.44 -33.14
N THR A 41 -19.61 1.70 -31.83
CA THR A 41 -20.05 0.79 -30.75
C THR A 41 -19.51 -0.63 -30.93
N LEU A 42 -18.26 -0.74 -31.38
CA LEU A 42 -17.62 -2.00 -31.74
C LEU A 42 -17.21 -2.82 -30.51
N ARG A 43 -17.10 -2.16 -29.35
CA ARG A 43 -16.57 -2.70 -28.10
C ARG A 43 -15.20 -3.38 -28.31
N PRO A 44 -14.22 -2.70 -28.93
CA PRO A 44 -13.00 -3.33 -29.40
C PRO A 44 -11.98 -3.54 -28.28
N TRP A 45 -12.40 -4.04 -27.11
CA TRP A 45 -11.55 -4.25 -25.95
C TRP A 45 -11.78 -5.62 -25.30
N HIS A 46 -10.72 -6.16 -24.73
CA HIS A 46 -10.74 -7.34 -23.88
C HIS A 46 -9.85 -7.10 -22.66
N PHE A 47 -10.38 -7.38 -21.47
CA PHE A 47 -9.68 -7.20 -20.21
C PHE A 47 -9.30 -8.56 -19.64
N VAL A 48 -8.02 -8.79 -19.40
CA VAL A 48 -7.52 -9.99 -18.72
C VAL A 48 -7.14 -9.59 -17.30
N VAL A 49 -7.91 -10.04 -16.32
CA VAL A 49 -7.68 -9.81 -14.90
C VAL A 49 -6.66 -10.85 -14.41
N ILE A 50 -5.52 -10.37 -13.91
CA ILE A 50 -4.37 -11.17 -13.49
C ILE A 50 -4.12 -10.89 -12.01
N GLN A 51 -4.42 -11.86 -11.15
CA GLN A 51 -4.29 -11.77 -9.70
C GLN A 51 -3.95 -13.15 -9.10
N ASN A 52 -3.50 -13.19 -7.85
CA ASN A 52 -3.11 -14.42 -7.15
C ASN A 52 -2.08 -15.22 -8.00
N GLN A 53 -2.29 -16.54 -8.16
CA GLN A 53 -1.45 -17.41 -9.00
C GLN A 53 -1.35 -16.95 -10.47
N GLY A 54 -2.27 -16.11 -10.94
CA GLY A 54 -2.19 -15.49 -12.26
C GLY A 54 -0.98 -14.56 -12.40
N LEU A 55 -0.57 -13.87 -11.33
CA LEU A 55 0.60 -12.99 -11.35
C LEU A 55 1.89 -13.79 -11.56
N ASP A 56 2.02 -14.95 -10.91
CA ASP A 56 3.18 -15.83 -11.08
C ASP A 56 3.24 -16.39 -12.51
N LYS A 57 2.10 -16.84 -13.05
CA LYS A 57 2.01 -17.29 -14.45
C LYS A 57 2.37 -16.19 -15.44
N PHE A 58 1.93 -14.97 -15.17
CA PHE A 58 2.29 -13.83 -16.01
C PHE A 58 3.78 -13.49 -15.87
N GLY A 59 4.36 -13.60 -14.66
CA GLY A 59 5.79 -13.45 -14.43
C GLY A 59 6.61 -14.45 -15.24
N GLN A 60 6.24 -15.73 -15.20
CA GLN A 60 6.88 -16.78 -16.01
C GLN A 60 6.75 -16.53 -17.52
N LEU A 61 5.62 -15.95 -17.97
CA LEU A 61 5.45 -15.56 -19.37
C LEU A 61 6.43 -14.45 -19.78
N LEU A 62 6.61 -13.42 -18.93
CA LEU A 62 7.56 -12.34 -19.18
C LEU A 62 9.01 -12.82 -19.12
N GLU A 63 9.33 -13.72 -18.18
CA GLU A 63 10.63 -14.40 -18.09
C GLU A 63 10.94 -15.16 -19.38
N LYS A 64 9.98 -15.96 -19.88
CA LYS A 64 10.12 -16.69 -21.15
C LYS A 64 10.34 -15.75 -22.34
N ALA A 65 9.65 -14.62 -22.39
CA ALA A 65 9.86 -13.60 -23.42
C ALA A 65 11.28 -13.01 -23.33
N ALA A 66 11.77 -12.72 -22.12
CA ALA A 66 13.12 -12.20 -21.90
C ALA A 66 14.22 -13.20 -22.33
N ILE A 67 14.03 -14.49 -22.02
CA ILE A 67 14.93 -15.59 -22.44
C ILE A 67 14.98 -15.67 -23.97
N ASN A 68 13.81 -15.65 -24.63
CA ASN A 68 13.74 -15.73 -26.09
C ASN A 68 14.40 -14.53 -26.79
N ALA A 69 14.34 -13.35 -26.16
CA ALA A 69 15.02 -12.15 -26.63
C ALA A 69 16.50 -12.07 -26.22
N ASN A 70 17.02 -13.08 -25.51
CA ASN A 70 18.41 -13.18 -25.04
C ASN A 70 18.88 -11.94 -24.26
N LEU A 71 18.02 -11.42 -23.36
CA LEU A 71 18.31 -10.19 -22.60
C LEU A 71 19.26 -10.40 -21.42
N GLY A 72 19.56 -11.66 -21.08
CA GLY A 72 20.46 -12.05 -20.00
C GLY A 72 19.76 -12.25 -18.65
N LYS A 73 20.39 -13.05 -17.78
CA LYS A 73 19.81 -13.55 -16.52
C LYS A 73 19.23 -12.47 -15.61
N GLU A 74 19.88 -11.30 -15.52
CA GLU A 74 19.37 -10.19 -14.69
C GLU A 74 18.03 -9.65 -15.22
N ALA A 75 17.92 -9.48 -16.53
CA ALA A 75 16.69 -9.02 -17.17
C ALA A 75 15.57 -10.06 -17.08
N GLU A 76 15.92 -11.35 -17.19
CA GLU A 76 14.99 -12.47 -17.04
C GLU A 76 14.37 -12.50 -15.63
N GLU A 77 15.19 -12.41 -14.58
CA GLU A 77 14.73 -12.33 -13.20
C GLU A 77 13.87 -11.08 -12.93
N LYS A 78 14.28 -9.93 -13.49
CA LYS A 78 13.51 -8.68 -13.38
C LYS A 78 12.16 -8.77 -14.09
N ALA A 79 12.10 -9.46 -15.23
CA ALA A 79 10.87 -9.71 -15.97
C ALA A 79 9.93 -10.61 -15.17
N LYS A 80 10.44 -11.70 -14.59
CA LYS A 80 9.70 -12.63 -13.72
C LYS A 80 9.03 -11.93 -12.54
N LYS A 81 9.76 -11.03 -11.89
CA LYS A 81 9.29 -10.29 -10.70
C LYS A 81 8.45 -9.06 -11.05
N ALA A 82 8.41 -8.63 -12.31
CA ALA A 82 7.73 -7.39 -12.68
C ALA A 82 6.23 -7.36 -12.33
N PRO A 83 5.46 -8.46 -12.53
CA PRO A 83 4.05 -8.50 -12.16
C PRO A 83 3.78 -8.38 -10.65
N LEU A 84 4.72 -8.83 -9.81
CA LEU A 84 4.58 -8.85 -8.35
C LEU A 84 4.68 -7.46 -7.69
N ARG A 85 4.81 -6.39 -8.49
CA ARG A 85 4.84 -5.00 -8.00
C ARG A 85 3.46 -4.44 -7.65
N ALA A 86 2.40 -5.18 -7.94
CA ALA A 86 1.04 -4.86 -7.52
C ALA A 86 0.25 -6.16 -7.30
N PRO A 87 -0.74 -6.17 -6.40
CA PRO A 87 -1.54 -7.36 -6.12
C PRO A 87 -2.57 -7.68 -7.23
N LEU A 88 -2.82 -6.76 -8.17
CA LEU A 88 -3.71 -6.95 -9.31
C LEU A 88 -3.13 -6.28 -10.56
N ILE A 89 -3.24 -6.94 -11.71
CA ILE A 89 -2.96 -6.37 -13.02
C ILE A 89 -4.15 -6.62 -13.95
N ILE A 90 -4.56 -5.62 -14.71
CA ILE A 90 -5.49 -5.78 -15.82
C ILE A 90 -4.73 -5.54 -17.12
N ALA A 91 -4.52 -6.59 -17.91
CA ALA A 91 -4.01 -6.44 -19.27
C ALA A 91 -5.16 -6.01 -20.19
N VAL A 92 -4.98 -4.94 -20.93
CA VAL A 92 -5.99 -4.40 -21.85
C VAL A 92 -5.56 -4.61 -23.28
N ILE A 93 -6.38 -5.34 -24.01
CA ILE A 93 -6.13 -5.74 -25.39
C ILE A 93 -7.20 -5.07 -26.25
N ALA A 94 -6.79 -4.27 -27.23
CA ALA A 94 -7.66 -3.82 -28.30
C ALA A 94 -7.93 -5.01 -29.24
N LYS A 95 -9.18 -5.47 -29.28
CA LYS A 95 -9.65 -6.52 -30.20
C LYS A 95 -10.10 -5.86 -31.50
N VAL A 96 -9.14 -5.62 -32.39
CA VAL A 96 -9.36 -4.81 -33.58
C VAL A 96 -10.26 -5.58 -34.56
N VAL A 97 -11.45 -5.02 -34.81
CA VAL A 97 -12.37 -5.53 -35.82
C VAL A 97 -11.90 -5.06 -37.18
N VAL A 98 -11.61 -6.02 -38.06
CA VAL A 98 -11.25 -5.78 -39.47
C VAL A 98 -12.51 -5.63 -40.34
N ASN A 99 -12.39 -4.99 -41.51
CA ASN A 99 -13.48 -4.77 -42.47
C ASN A 99 -14.64 -3.89 -41.96
N THR A 100 -14.33 -2.92 -41.12
CA THR A 100 -15.25 -1.86 -40.70
C THR A 100 -14.78 -0.52 -41.24
N LYS A 101 -15.70 0.45 -41.35
CA LYS A 101 -15.39 1.84 -41.70
C LYS A 101 -14.58 2.58 -40.63
N ILE A 102 -14.51 2.01 -39.42
CA ILE A 102 -13.83 2.59 -38.26
C ILE A 102 -12.34 2.18 -38.30
N PRO A 103 -11.40 3.11 -38.45
CA PRO A 103 -10.01 2.76 -38.60
C PRO A 103 -9.44 2.15 -37.30
N ALA A 104 -8.46 1.25 -37.45
CA ALA A 104 -7.89 0.50 -36.32
C ALA A 104 -7.33 1.40 -35.20
N TRP A 105 -6.79 2.57 -35.54
CA TRP A 105 -6.23 3.49 -34.54
C TRP A 105 -7.30 4.06 -33.59
N GLU A 106 -8.53 4.29 -34.06
CA GLU A 106 -9.65 4.73 -33.21
C GLU A 106 -10.05 3.63 -32.22
N GLN A 107 -10.04 2.38 -32.66
CA GLN A 107 -10.32 1.21 -31.82
C GLN A 107 -9.24 1.02 -30.74
N VAL A 108 -7.97 1.24 -31.09
CA VAL A 108 -6.84 1.21 -30.14
C VAL A 108 -6.94 2.35 -29.11
N ILE A 109 -7.29 3.57 -29.54
CA ILE A 109 -7.51 4.70 -28.63
C ILE A 109 -8.67 4.41 -27.69
N THR A 110 -9.76 3.82 -28.19
CA THR A 110 -10.91 3.40 -27.38
C THR A 110 -10.47 2.46 -26.25
N ALA A 111 -9.66 1.45 -26.54
CA ALA A 111 -9.07 0.57 -25.53
C ALA A 111 -8.10 1.30 -24.58
N GLY A 112 -7.38 2.33 -25.04
CA GLY A 112 -6.58 3.21 -24.18
C GLY A 112 -7.44 4.03 -23.22
N CYS A 113 -8.57 4.56 -23.68
CA CYS A 113 -9.56 5.22 -22.84
C CYS A 113 -10.14 4.26 -21.79
N CYS A 114 -10.31 2.97 -22.12
CA CYS A 114 -10.71 1.95 -21.14
C CYS A 114 -9.69 1.87 -20.00
N VAL A 115 -8.38 1.81 -20.31
CA VAL A 115 -7.31 1.79 -19.29
C VAL A 115 -7.40 3.02 -18.39
N HIS A 116 -7.55 4.21 -18.99
CA HIS A 116 -7.60 5.46 -18.25
C HIS A 116 -8.84 5.55 -17.34
N ALA A 117 -10.00 5.14 -17.83
CA ALA A 117 -11.24 5.10 -17.06
C ALA A 117 -11.15 4.12 -15.89
N MET A 118 -10.59 2.92 -16.11
CA MET A 118 -10.32 1.96 -15.05
C MET A 118 -9.37 2.51 -13.98
N GLN A 119 -8.30 3.19 -14.38
CA GLN A 119 -7.38 3.83 -13.44
C GLN A 119 -8.08 4.91 -12.60
N MET A 120 -8.91 5.76 -13.22
CA MET A 120 -9.70 6.77 -12.51
C MET A 120 -10.70 6.14 -11.53
N ALA A 121 -11.38 5.07 -11.94
CA ALA A 121 -12.33 4.35 -11.09
C ALA A 121 -11.65 3.69 -9.89
N ALA A 122 -10.41 3.21 -10.03
CA ALA A 122 -9.63 2.72 -8.90
C ALA A 122 -9.35 3.85 -7.89
N VAL A 123 -8.87 5.02 -8.37
CA VAL A 123 -8.59 6.19 -7.52
C VAL A 123 -9.84 6.73 -6.83
N ALA A 124 -10.97 6.77 -7.53
CA ALA A 124 -12.25 7.20 -6.95
C ALA A 124 -12.70 6.33 -5.75
N GLN A 125 -12.22 5.09 -5.68
CA GLN A 125 -12.53 4.10 -4.65
C GLN A 125 -11.41 3.92 -3.62
N GLY A 126 -10.38 4.79 -3.62
CA GLY A 126 -9.28 4.75 -2.65
C GLY A 126 -8.10 3.85 -3.03
N PHE A 127 -8.12 3.24 -4.21
CA PHE A 127 -7.02 2.43 -4.72
C PHE A 127 -6.07 3.25 -5.59
N GLY A 128 -4.87 2.72 -5.79
CA GLY A 128 -3.87 3.26 -6.69
C GLY A 128 -3.82 2.49 -8.00
N GLY A 129 -3.26 3.14 -9.02
CA GLY A 129 -2.98 2.47 -10.27
C GLY A 129 -1.90 3.14 -11.09
N ILE A 130 -1.21 2.33 -11.91
CA ILE A 130 -0.24 2.80 -12.89
C ILE A 130 -0.38 1.99 -14.19
N TRP A 131 -0.58 2.70 -15.29
CA TRP A 131 -0.57 2.10 -16.62
C TRP A 131 0.88 1.95 -17.10
N ARG A 132 1.28 0.72 -17.41
CA ARG A 132 2.60 0.38 -17.96
C ARG A 132 2.47 -0.30 -19.31
N THR A 133 3.45 -0.07 -20.16
CA THR A 133 3.61 -0.75 -21.45
C THR A 133 5.00 -1.40 -21.49
N GLY A 134 5.88 -0.96 -22.40
CA GLY A 134 7.19 -1.54 -22.65
C GLY A 134 7.18 -2.57 -23.79
N SER A 135 8.34 -3.14 -24.07
CA SER A 135 8.52 -4.13 -25.17
C SER A 135 7.57 -5.33 -25.08
N TRP A 136 7.08 -5.64 -23.87
CA TRP A 136 6.11 -6.72 -23.62
C TRP A 136 4.80 -6.58 -24.40
N THR A 137 4.35 -5.37 -24.76
CA THR A 137 3.07 -5.19 -25.47
C THR A 137 3.12 -5.67 -26.92
N THR A 138 4.33 -5.70 -27.50
CA THR A 138 4.57 -6.13 -28.88
C THR A 138 5.27 -7.48 -28.97
N ASP A 139 5.76 -8.01 -27.84
CA ASP A 139 6.48 -9.27 -27.79
C ASP A 139 5.59 -10.46 -28.26
N PRO A 140 6.05 -11.31 -29.20
CA PRO A 140 5.25 -12.41 -29.72
C PRO A 140 4.84 -13.46 -28.67
N VAL A 141 5.71 -13.73 -27.68
CA VAL A 141 5.44 -14.70 -26.62
C VAL A 141 4.35 -14.17 -25.71
N VAL A 142 4.46 -12.91 -25.28
CA VAL A 142 3.47 -12.26 -24.43
C VAL A 142 2.12 -12.14 -25.13
N ARG A 143 2.12 -11.72 -26.41
CA ARG A 143 0.90 -11.66 -27.24
C ARG A 143 0.22 -13.01 -27.36
N SER A 144 0.98 -14.07 -27.64
CA SER A 144 0.45 -15.43 -27.74
C SER A 144 -0.10 -15.91 -26.39
N GLY A 145 0.62 -15.66 -25.28
CA GLY A 145 0.19 -16.04 -23.94
C GLY A 145 -1.08 -15.32 -23.46
N LEU A 146 -1.39 -14.16 -24.02
CA LEU A 146 -2.63 -13.41 -23.78
C LEU A 146 -3.70 -13.62 -24.86
N ALA A 147 -3.53 -14.63 -25.72
CA ALA A 147 -4.46 -14.98 -26.80
C ALA A 147 -4.79 -13.79 -27.74
N CYS A 148 -3.78 -12.99 -28.07
CA CYS A 148 -3.88 -11.94 -29.08
C CYS A 148 -3.88 -12.56 -30.50
N GLN A 149 -4.83 -12.13 -31.33
CA GLN A 149 -4.83 -12.36 -32.77
C GLN A 149 -3.83 -11.44 -33.49
N GLN A 150 -3.74 -11.56 -34.81
CA GLN A 150 -2.80 -10.80 -35.63
C GLN A 150 -3.00 -9.27 -35.49
N ASP A 151 -4.24 -8.81 -35.57
CA ASP A 151 -4.57 -7.38 -35.54
C ASP A 151 -4.73 -6.80 -34.13
N ASP A 152 -4.92 -7.67 -33.13
CA ASP A 152 -5.03 -7.27 -31.72
C ASP A 152 -3.82 -6.47 -31.26
N LYS A 153 -4.04 -5.48 -30.39
CA LYS A 153 -2.95 -4.69 -29.78
C LYS A 153 -3.07 -4.72 -28.27
N ILE A 154 -2.01 -5.14 -27.57
CA ILE A 154 -1.94 -4.95 -26.12
C ILE A 154 -1.70 -3.45 -25.90
N VAL A 155 -2.69 -2.75 -25.36
CA VAL A 155 -2.62 -1.32 -25.09
C VAL A 155 -1.86 -1.03 -23.80
N GLY A 156 -1.87 -1.99 -22.87
CA GLY A 156 -0.92 -2.06 -21.77
C GLY A 156 -1.44 -2.85 -20.58
N PHE A 157 -0.71 -2.72 -19.48
CA PHE A 157 -0.92 -3.43 -18.23
C PHE A 157 -1.21 -2.40 -17.16
N LEU A 158 -2.44 -2.39 -16.65
CA LEU A 158 -2.85 -1.53 -15.55
C LEU A 158 -2.59 -2.26 -14.24
N TYR A 159 -1.55 -1.85 -13.53
CA TYR A 159 -1.25 -2.34 -12.19
C TYR A 159 -2.15 -1.62 -11.19
N LEU A 160 -2.80 -2.37 -10.30
CA LEU A 160 -3.76 -1.89 -9.31
C LEU A 160 -3.47 -2.47 -7.93
N GLY A 161 -3.72 -1.68 -6.90
CA GLY A 161 -3.59 -2.10 -5.50
C GLY A 161 -3.82 -0.95 -4.56
N THR A 162 -3.60 -1.16 -3.27
CA THR A 162 -3.62 -0.10 -2.27
C THR A 162 -2.32 0.70 -2.41
N PRO A 163 -2.37 2.03 -2.58
CA PRO A 163 -1.15 2.82 -2.70
C PRO A 163 -0.39 2.78 -1.38
N LYS A 164 0.90 2.45 -1.43
CA LYS A 164 1.77 2.61 -0.27
C LYS A 164 1.95 4.12 -0.04
N PHE A 165 1.77 4.58 1.20
CA PHE A 165 2.05 5.96 1.57
C PHE A 165 3.50 6.26 1.19
N ASN A 166 3.70 7.26 0.34
CA ASN A 166 5.01 7.68 -0.13
C ASN A 166 5.05 9.19 -0.09
N ASP A 167 5.44 9.70 1.07
CA ASP A 167 5.72 11.11 1.27
C ASP A 167 7.24 11.28 1.24
N PRO A 168 7.82 12.07 0.30
CA PRO A 168 9.25 12.34 0.26
C PRO A 168 9.80 12.96 1.55
N HIS A 169 8.92 13.58 2.35
CA HIS A 169 9.27 14.11 3.65
C HIS A 169 9.30 13.03 4.74
N LEU A 170 8.66 11.87 4.56
CA LEU A 170 8.80 10.74 5.49
C LEU A 170 10.13 10.03 5.22
N LEU A 171 11.16 10.38 6.00
CA LEU A 171 12.52 9.83 5.86
C LEU A 171 12.62 8.40 6.40
N VAL A 172 11.88 8.11 7.47
CA VAL A 172 11.77 6.79 8.08
C VAL A 172 10.29 6.55 8.39
N GLY A 173 9.69 5.59 7.69
CA GLY A 173 8.32 5.13 7.90
C GLY A 173 8.26 3.63 8.11
N ASN A 174 7.12 3.02 7.82
CA ASN A 174 6.89 1.57 8.01
C ASN A 174 7.66 0.66 7.05
N GLU A 175 8.45 1.20 6.12
CA GLU A 175 9.29 0.41 5.20
C GLU A 175 10.49 -0.23 5.87
N THR A 176 10.99 0.37 6.94
CA THR A 176 12.06 -0.16 7.76
C THR A 176 11.46 -0.59 9.10
N ASN A 177 11.95 -1.68 9.69
CA ASN A 177 11.48 -2.15 11.00
C ASN A 177 12.14 -1.32 12.11
N ASP A 178 12.12 0.00 11.98
CA ASP A 178 12.63 0.92 12.98
C ASP A 178 11.51 1.25 13.98
N ASP A 179 11.87 1.43 15.24
CA ASP A 179 10.93 1.71 16.34
C ASP A 179 10.51 3.20 16.40
N ALA A 180 10.91 4.01 15.41
CA ALA A 180 10.55 5.43 15.31
C ALA A 180 10.33 5.86 13.85
N ALA A 181 9.43 6.83 13.66
CA ALA A 181 9.22 7.50 12.37
C ALA A 181 9.96 8.85 12.35
N VAL A 182 10.53 9.21 11.20
CA VAL A 182 11.22 10.49 10.98
C VAL A 182 10.59 11.22 9.80
N TYR A 183 10.16 12.46 10.02
CA TYR A 183 9.52 13.30 9.01
C TYR A 183 10.26 14.65 8.86
N ASP A 184 10.79 14.94 7.68
CA ASP A 184 11.44 16.20 7.31
C ASP A 184 10.42 17.33 7.10
N LEU A 185 10.61 18.45 7.79
CA LEU A 185 9.79 19.65 7.64
C LEU A 185 10.17 20.50 6.41
N GLY A 186 11.20 20.10 5.65
CA GLY A 186 11.63 20.75 4.41
C GLY A 186 12.54 21.96 4.62
N ASN A 187 12.98 22.21 5.85
CA ASN A 187 13.87 23.30 6.23
C ASN A 187 15.16 22.79 6.93
N GLY A 188 15.47 21.50 6.74
CA GLY A 188 16.60 20.84 7.40
C GLY A 188 16.31 20.41 8.85
N VAL A 189 15.06 20.51 9.30
CA VAL A 189 14.61 20.02 10.61
C VAL A 189 13.66 18.84 10.41
N GLY A 190 13.94 17.72 11.10
CA GLY A 190 13.06 16.57 11.15
C GLY A 190 12.30 16.47 12.47
N ILE A 191 11.07 15.95 12.43
CA ILE A 191 10.33 15.48 13.60
C ILE A 191 10.56 13.97 13.71
N ILE A 192 10.94 13.52 14.90
CA ILE A 192 11.03 12.10 15.24
C ILE A 192 9.86 11.78 16.16
N SER A 193 9.11 10.72 15.83
CA SER A 193 7.97 10.26 16.61
C SER A 193 8.10 8.76 16.88
N THR A 194 8.03 8.37 18.14
CA THR A 194 8.02 6.98 18.60
C THR A 194 6.88 6.78 19.59
N SER A 195 6.41 5.55 19.73
CA SER A 195 5.46 5.14 20.74
C SER A 195 5.64 3.65 21.03
N ASP A 196 5.95 3.32 22.27
CA ASP A 196 6.03 1.94 22.73
C ASP A 196 4.76 1.49 23.45
N PHE A 197 4.45 0.21 23.29
CA PHE A 197 3.41 -0.47 24.06
C PHE A 197 3.86 -1.87 24.43
N PHE A 198 4.10 -2.11 25.72
CA PHE A 198 4.51 -3.41 26.22
C PHE A 198 3.89 -3.72 27.58
N MET A 199 3.89 -5.01 27.93
CA MET A 199 3.34 -5.50 29.19
C MET A 199 4.28 -5.19 30.36
N PRO A 200 3.76 -5.04 31.60
CA PRO A 200 4.59 -4.88 32.78
C PRO A 200 5.61 -6.01 32.94
N ILE A 201 6.89 -5.63 33.02
CA ILE A 201 8.02 -6.55 33.24
C ILE A 201 8.51 -6.57 34.69
N VAL A 202 7.97 -5.66 35.52
CA VAL A 202 8.28 -5.51 36.94
C VAL A 202 7.00 -5.34 37.75
N ASP A 203 7.04 -5.72 39.03
CA ASP A 203 5.88 -5.66 39.92
C ASP A 203 5.58 -4.25 40.44
N SER A 204 6.60 -3.37 40.48
CA SER A 204 6.49 -1.99 40.94
C SER A 204 5.87 -1.11 39.85
N PRO A 205 4.69 -0.51 40.07
CA PRO A 205 4.03 0.31 39.05
C PRO A 205 4.83 1.58 38.70
N ILE A 206 5.47 2.19 39.70
CA ILE A 206 6.34 3.36 39.50
C ILE A 206 7.55 2.99 38.64
N ASP A 207 8.22 1.87 38.94
CA ASP A 207 9.38 1.46 38.16
C ASP A 207 8.98 1.05 36.74
N PHE A 208 7.83 0.41 36.57
CA PHE A 208 7.29 0.14 35.25
C PHE A 208 7.05 1.43 34.46
N GLY A 209 6.45 2.45 35.07
CA GLY A 209 6.27 3.77 34.46
C GLY A 209 7.58 4.39 34.00
N ARG A 210 8.62 4.38 34.86
CA ARG A 210 9.95 4.90 34.53
C ARG A 210 10.60 4.14 33.37
N ILE A 211 10.51 2.81 33.39
CA ILE A 211 11.04 1.96 32.33
C ILE A 211 10.31 2.27 31.02
N ALA A 212 8.98 2.33 31.03
CA ALA A 212 8.19 2.62 29.84
C ALA A 212 8.51 3.98 29.22
N ALA A 213 8.62 5.02 30.04
CA ALA A 213 9.01 6.35 29.58
C ALA A 213 10.43 6.37 29.01
N THR A 214 11.37 5.71 29.68
CA THR A 214 12.78 5.66 29.26
C THR A 214 12.94 4.88 27.96
N ASN A 215 12.20 3.77 27.79
CA ASN A 215 12.22 2.95 26.58
C ASN A 215 11.75 3.76 25.37
N ALA A 216 10.57 4.39 25.48
CA ALA A 216 10.02 5.22 24.40
C ALA A 216 10.94 6.40 24.07
N ILE A 217 11.58 7.02 25.05
CA ILE A 217 12.55 8.10 24.77
C ILE A 217 13.83 7.58 24.10
N SER A 218 14.26 6.35 24.40
CA SER A 218 15.53 5.81 23.92
C SER A 218 15.60 5.74 22.39
N ASP A 219 14.47 5.50 21.72
CA ASP A 219 14.42 5.50 20.24
C ASP A 219 14.72 6.88 19.66
N ILE A 220 14.25 7.95 20.30
CA ILE A 220 14.56 9.32 19.87
C ILE A 220 16.07 9.55 19.89
N TYR A 221 16.76 9.09 20.95
CA TYR A 221 18.21 9.19 21.05
C TYR A 221 18.92 8.27 20.04
N ALA A 222 18.42 7.06 19.82
CA ALA A 222 18.97 6.12 18.84
C ALA A 222 18.93 6.69 17.42
N MET A 223 17.89 7.47 17.09
CA MET A 223 17.77 8.19 15.82
C MET A 223 18.58 9.51 15.78
N GLY A 224 19.37 9.80 16.82
CA GLY A 224 20.18 11.03 16.92
C GLY A 224 19.38 12.29 17.25
N GLY A 225 18.12 12.15 17.67
CA GLY A 225 17.23 13.25 18.01
C GLY A 225 17.41 13.77 19.42
N LYS A 226 16.79 14.93 19.68
CA LYS A 226 16.62 15.49 21.02
C LYS A 226 15.13 15.45 21.39
N PRO A 227 14.73 14.73 22.45
CA PRO A 227 13.37 14.78 22.96
C PRO A 227 12.99 16.22 23.35
N ILE A 228 11.83 16.68 22.87
CA ILE A 228 11.29 18.03 23.17
C ILE A 228 9.91 17.98 23.80
N MET A 229 9.14 16.92 23.51
CA MET A 229 7.82 16.67 24.06
C MET A 229 7.56 15.17 24.20
N ALA A 230 6.70 14.80 25.13
CA ALA A 230 6.22 13.43 25.31
C ALA A 230 4.69 13.41 25.49
N ILE A 231 4.04 12.40 24.92
CA ILE A 231 2.62 12.12 25.11
C ILE A 231 2.52 10.76 25.80
N ALA A 232 1.99 10.74 27.02
CA ALA A 232 1.72 9.50 27.72
C ALA A 232 0.31 8.99 27.32
N ILE A 233 0.27 7.84 26.65
CA ILE A 233 -0.97 7.14 26.28
C ILE A 233 -1.14 5.93 27.21
N LEU A 234 -2.21 5.92 28.00
CA LEU A 234 -2.50 4.83 28.93
C LEU A 234 -3.79 4.11 28.55
N GLY A 235 -3.68 2.82 28.22
CA GLY A 235 -4.81 1.89 28.17
C GLY A 235 -4.90 1.12 29.48
N TRP A 236 -5.97 1.33 30.27
CA TRP A 236 -6.10 0.71 31.59
C TRP A 236 -7.41 -0.08 31.77
N PRO A 237 -7.36 -1.35 32.23
CA PRO A 237 -8.55 -2.16 32.45
C PRO A 237 -9.16 -1.87 33.82
N ILE A 238 -9.97 -0.81 33.91
CA ILE A 238 -10.56 -0.31 35.17
C ILE A 238 -11.36 -1.36 35.97
N ASN A 239 -11.90 -2.39 35.29
CA ASN A 239 -12.67 -3.47 35.93
C ASN A 239 -11.79 -4.63 36.44
N LYS A 240 -10.48 -4.62 36.14
CA LYS A 240 -9.54 -5.67 36.54
C LYS A 240 -8.45 -5.16 37.48
N ILE A 241 -7.99 -3.91 37.29
CA ILE A 241 -6.87 -3.34 38.05
C ILE A 241 -7.29 -1.97 38.62
N PRO A 242 -7.10 -1.74 39.94
CA PRO A 242 -7.42 -0.47 40.59
C PRO A 242 -6.77 0.74 39.90
N VAL A 243 -7.48 1.87 39.90
CA VAL A 243 -7.04 3.11 39.21
C VAL A 243 -5.84 3.75 39.91
N GLU A 244 -5.67 3.50 41.21
CA GLU A 244 -4.57 3.99 42.03
C GLU A 244 -3.23 3.44 41.53
N ILE A 245 -3.21 2.20 41.04
CA ILE A 245 -2.03 1.58 40.42
C ILE A 245 -1.72 2.31 39.09
N ALA A 246 -2.75 2.65 38.32
CA ALA A 246 -2.61 3.40 37.08
C ALA A 246 -1.95 4.78 37.32
N GLN A 247 -2.33 5.42 38.43
CA GLN A 247 -1.74 6.70 38.84
C GLN A 247 -0.24 6.55 39.14
N GLN A 248 0.16 5.50 39.85
CA GLN A 248 1.58 5.23 40.13
C GLN A 248 2.41 4.97 38.86
N VAL A 249 1.83 4.30 37.85
CA VAL A 249 2.49 4.13 36.55
C VAL A 249 2.71 5.48 35.85
N ILE A 250 1.70 6.35 35.86
CA ILE A 250 1.82 7.70 35.26
C ILE A 250 2.87 8.53 36.01
N GLU A 251 2.88 8.47 37.35
CA GLU A 251 3.85 9.16 38.20
C GLU A 251 5.28 8.71 37.89
N GLY A 252 5.52 7.40 37.85
CA GLY A 252 6.82 6.86 37.44
C GLY A 252 7.21 7.28 36.02
N GLY A 253 6.25 7.30 35.09
CA GLY A 253 6.48 7.82 33.74
C GLY A 253 6.94 9.27 33.76
N GLY A 254 6.29 10.13 34.53
CA GLY A 254 6.67 11.53 34.70
C GLY A 254 8.11 11.71 35.18
N ASP A 255 8.53 10.93 36.19
CA ASP A 255 9.91 10.96 36.70
C ASP A 255 10.95 10.61 35.61
N GLY A 256 10.62 9.63 34.76
CA GLY A 256 11.48 9.19 33.65
C GLY A 256 11.65 10.24 32.54
N LEU A 257 10.80 11.26 32.49
CA LEU A 257 10.79 12.30 31.43
C LEU A 257 11.50 13.61 31.84
N SER A 258 12.32 13.56 32.89
CA SER A 258 13.07 14.71 33.43
C SER A 258 13.82 15.49 32.32
N GLY A 259 13.29 16.65 31.92
CA GLY A 259 13.88 17.52 30.88
C GLY A 259 13.06 17.68 29.59
N CYS A 260 11.89 17.05 29.49
CA CYS A 260 10.95 17.21 28.38
C CYS A 260 9.58 17.74 28.85
N TRP A 261 8.89 18.50 27.99
CA TRP A 261 7.49 18.84 28.23
C TRP A 261 6.63 17.58 28.04
N HIS A 262 5.72 17.26 28.95
CA HIS A 262 4.85 16.11 28.79
C HIS A 262 3.38 16.44 29.01
N ILE A 263 2.52 15.78 28.24
CA ILE A 263 1.06 15.84 28.37
C ILE A 263 0.55 14.43 28.59
N THR A 264 -0.30 14.25 29.60
CA THR A 264 -0.91 12.95 29.92
C THR A 264 -2.34 12.93 29.41
N CYS A 265 -2.64 12.04 28.45
CA CYS A 265 -3.98 11.81 27.94
C CYS A 265 -4.57 10.55 28.58
N ARG A 266 -5.67 10.69 29.35
CA ARG A 266 -6.35 9.56 30.00
C ARG A 266 -7.58 9.15 29.19
N TRP A 267 -7.62 7.90 28.72
CA TRP A 267 -8.77 7.32 28.02
C TRP A 267 -9.22 6.05 28.74
N SER A 268 -10.51 5.94 29.09
CA SER A 268 -11.10 4.72 29.64
C SER A 268 -11.74 3.90 28.52
N PHE A 269 -11.19 2.73 28.21
CA PHE A 269 -11.81 1.78 27.29
C PHE A 269 -12.65 0.76 28.05
N ASP A 270 -13.98 0.89 27.99
CA ASP A 270 -14.91 -0.05 28.62
C ASP A 270 -15.19 -1.31 27.79
N ARG A 271 -14.58 -1.47 26.60
CA ARG A 271 -15.02 -2.51 25.64
C ARG A 271 -13.97 -3.17 24.76
N CYS A 272 -12.73 -3.33 25.23
CA CYS A 272 -11.72 -4.09 24.47
C CYS A 272 -10.82 -4.95 25.37
N ALA A 273 -11.37 -6.02 25.97
CA ALA A 273 -10.56 -7.06 26.62
C ALA A 273 -11.35 -8.38 26.74
N ARG A 274 -11.63 -9.04 25.60
CA ARG A 274 -11.86 -10.49 25.60
C ARG A 274 -10.55 -11.20 25.28
N THR A 275 -9.64 -11.19 26.23
CA THR A 275 -8.64 -12.24 26.51
C THR A 275 -7.82 -11.80 27.73
N ASP A 276 -7.58 -12.73 28.65
CA ASP A 276 -6.91 -12.47 29.92
C ASP A 276 -5.40 -12.21 29.72
N ILE A 277 -5.01 -10.94 29.87
CA ILE A 277 -3.61 -10.46 29.82
C ILE A 277 -2.69 -11.16 30.83
N TRP A 278 -3.23 -11.76 31.91
CA TRP A 278 -2.44 -12.40 32.97
C TRP A 278 -2.34 -13.93 32.87
N SER A 279 -2.98 -14.58 31.89
CA SER A 279 -2.89 -16.05 31.74
C SER A 279 -1.88 -16.53 30.69
N CYS A 280 -1.11 -15.63 30.08
CA CYS A 280 -0.14 -15.96 29.02
C CYS A 280 1.31 -16.16 29.52
N ARG A 281 1.51 -16.43 30.82
CA ARG A 281 2.85 -16.75 31.35
C ARG A 281 3.31 -18.18 31.00
N ASP A 282 2.40 -19.06 30.58
CA ASP A 282 2.70 -20.49 30.38
C ASP A 282 2.80 -20.95 28.91
N ARG A 283 2.86 -20.03 27.94
CA ARG A 283 3.01 -20.39 26.51
C ARG A 283 3.90 -19.43 25.74
N CYS A 284 5.21 -19.45 26.03
CA CYS A 284 6.25 -19.05 25.10
C CYS A 284 7.40 -20.05 25.19
N TYR A 285 7.53 -20.89 24.16
CA TYR A 285 8.82 -21.41 23.66
C TYR A 285 9.38 -20.40 22.67
#